data_AF-A0A8C3NT72-F1
#
_entry.id   AF-A0A8C3NT72-F1
#
_cell.length_a   1.000
_cell.length_b   1.000
_cell.length_c   1.000
_cell.angle_alpha   90.00
_cell.angle_beta   90.00
_cell.angle_gamma   90.00
#
_symmetry.space_group_name_H-M   'P 1'
#
loop_
_entity.id
_entity.type
_entity.pdbx_description
1 polymer ?
#
loop_
_entity_poly.entity_id
_entity_poly.type
_entity_poly.pdbx_seq_one_letter_code
_entity_poly.pdbx_strand_id
1 'polypeptide(L)'
;MATGGPTRWPGPAPLNTAVSPQELEAMSRYTSPVNPAVFPHLTVVLLAIGMFFTAWFFVYEVTSTKYTRDIYKELLISLVASLFMGFGVLFLLLWVGIYV
;
A
#
# COMPACT_ATOMS: atom_id res chain seq x y z
N MET A 1 -0.68 61.72 45.28
CA MET A 1 -0.24 60.33 45.52
C MET A 1 -1.35 59.42 45.01
N ALA A 2 -1.00 58.41 44.20
CA ALA A 2 -1.84 57.43 43.49
C ALA A 2 -2.53 57.88 42.18
N THR A 3 -1.78 57.86 41.07
CA THR A 3 -2.33 57.76 39.71
C THR A 3 -2.29 56.28 39.28
N GLY A 4 -3.45 55.61 39.31
CA GLY A 4 -3.60 54.24 38.83
C GLY A 4 -3.54 54.19 37.30
N GLY A 5 -2.40 53.78 36.75
CA GLY A 5 -2.26 53.38 35.35
C GLY A 5 -2.56 51.89 35.19
N PRO A 6 -3.14 51.45 34.06
CA PRO A 6 -3.58 50.07 33.88
C PRO A 6 -2.39 49.13 33.86
N THR A 7 -2.42 48.12 34.73
CA THR A 7 -1.46 47.01 34.81
C THR A 7 -1.45 46.26 33.48
N ARG A 8 -0.47 46.56 32.63
CA ARG A 8 -0.18 45.81 31.41
C ARG A 8 0.37 44.44 31.84
N TRP A 9 -0.51 43.45 31.93
CA TRP A 9 -0.12 42.06 32.14
C TRP A 9 0.99 41.67 31.16
N PRO A 10 2.10 41.05 31.61
CA PRO A 10 2.99 40.36 30.71
C PRO A 10 2.20 39.16 30.16
N GLY A 11 1.67 39.30 28.96
CA GLY A 11 1.01 38.20 28.26
C GLY A 11 1.97 37.01 28.14
N PRO A 12 1.46 35.77 28.09
CA PRO A 12 2.31 34.62 27.83
C PRO A 12 3.10 34.89 26.54
N ALA A 13 4.41 34.66 26.60
CA ALA A 13 5.28 34.77 25.43
C ALA A 13 4.63 34.02 24.26
N PRO A 14 4.61 34.59 23.04
CA PRO A 14 4.06 33.89 21.90
C PRO A 14 4.82 32.56 21.79
N LEU A 15 4.12 31.45 22.01
CA LEU A 15 4.64 30.12 21.72
C LEU A 15 5.03 30.16 20.24
N ASN A 16 6.33 30.22 19.98
CA ASN A 16 6.93 30.07 18.66
C ASN A 16 6.82 28.62 18.16
N THR A 17 5.67 27.99 18.38
CA THR A 17 5.26 26.73 17.77
C THR A 17 4.73 26.93 16.34
N ALA A 18 4.88 28.15 15.79
CA ALA A 18 4.84 28.34 14.36
C ALA A 18 6.05 27.62 13.77
N VAL A 19 5.86 26.36 13.41
CA VAL A 19 6.71 25.65 12.43
C VAL A 19 7.01 26.65 11.33
N SER A 20 8.29 26.99 11.18
CA SER A 20 8.68 27.98 10.20
C SER A 20 8.28 27.47 8.80
N PRO A 21 7.74 28.29 7.89
CA PRO A 21 7.38 27.84 6.54
C PRO A 21 8.55 27.15 5.81
N GLN A 22 9.78 27.50 6.19
CA GLN A 22 11.02 26.90 5.71
C GLN A 22 11.18 25.42 6.09
N GLU A 23 10.69 24.99 7.27
CA GLU A 23 10.68 23.57 7.68
C GLU A 23 9.64 22.74 6.92
N LEU A 24 8.53 23.36 6.50
CA LEU A 24 7.54 22.73 5.61
C LEU A 24 8.04 22.61 4.16
N GLU A 25 8.83 23.56 3.67
CA GLU A 25 9.43 23.48 2.32
C GLU A 25 10.57 22.47 2.23
N ALA A 26 11.25 22.18 3.35
CA ALA A 26 12.22 21.09 3.45
C ALA A 26 11.56 19.70 3.50
N MET A 27 10.24 19.64 3.76
CA MET A 27 9.45 18.42 3.64
C MET A 27 9.25 18.13 2.15
N SER A 28 10.13 17.31 1.58
CA SER A 28 10.04 16.86 0.19
C SER A 28 8.60 16.45 -0.12
N ARG A 29 7.99 17.07 -1.14
CA ARG A 29 6.64 16.73 -1.62
C ARG A 29 6.54 15.21 -1.70
N TYR A 30 5.68 14.60 -0.90
CA TYR A 30 5.35 13.19 -1.01
C TYR A 30 4.57 13.00 -2.31
N THR A 31 5.31 12.87 -3.41
CA THR A 31 4.75 12.35 -4.64
C THR A 31 4.53 10.87 -4.39
N SER A 32 3.30 10.40 -4.61
CA SER A 32 2.99 8.99 -4.42
C SER A 32 3.99 8.15 -5.24
N PRO A 33 4.71 7.19 -4.63
CA PRO A 33 5.79 6.46 -5.29
C PRO A 33 5.35 5.64 -6.51
N VAL A 34 4.03 5.52 -6.71
CA VAL A 34 3.43 4.89 -7.89
C VAL A 34 2.40 5.84 -8.49
N ASN A 35 2.53 6.07 -9.80
CA ASN A 35 1.60 6.91 -10.56
C ASN A 35 0.24 6.20 -10.68
N PRO A 36 -0.91 6.85 -10.43
CA PRO A 36 -2.22 6.19 -10.50
C PRO A 36 -2.53 5.50 -11.84
N ALA A 37 -1.92 5.97 -12.93
CA ALA A 37 -2.08 5.40 -14.26
C ALA A 37 -1.48 3.99 -14.43
N VAL A 38 -0.51 3.59 -13.59
CA VAL A 38 0.14 2.27 -13.72
C VAL A 38 -0.52 1.19 -12.87
N PHE A 39 -1.37 1.55 -11.90
CA PHE A 39 -2.13 0.58 -11.09
C PHE A 39 -2.97 -0.39 -11.92
N PRO A 40 -3.86 0.04 -12.83
CA PRO A 40 -4.70 -0.89 -13.59
C PRO A 40 -3.90 -1.83 -14.48
N HIS A 41 -2.79 -1.36 -15.07
CA HIS A 41 -1.91 -2.17 -15.91
C HIS A 41 -1.23 -3.28 -15.10
N LEU A 42 -0.69 -2.94 -13.93
CA LEU A 42 -0.07 -3.91 -13.02
C LEU A 42 -1.11 -4.91 -12.50
N THR A 43 -2.27 -4.44 -12.03
CA THR A 43 -3.37 -5.29 -11.57
C THR A 43 -3.73 -6.33 -12.60
N VAL A 44 -3.99 -5.93 -13.85
CA VAL A 44 -4.43 -6.83 -14.92
C VAL A 44 -3.36 -7.87 -15.25
N VAL A 45 -2.08 -7.47 -15.34
CA VAL A 45 -0.98 -8.41 -15.62
C VAL A 45 -0.81 -9.42 -14.48
N LEU A 46 -0.78 -8.96 -13.22
CA LEU A 46 -0.63 -9.85 -12.07
C LEU A 46 -1.83 -10.78 -11.91
N LEU A 47 -3.05 -10.30 -12.11
CA LEU A 47 -4.27 -11.12 -12.07
C LEU A 47 -4.33 -12.12 -13.21
N ALA A 48 -3.98 -11.73 -14.43
CA ALA A 48 -4.03 -12.62 -15.59
C ALA A 48 -3.08 -13.81 -15.40
N ILE A 49 -1.84 -13.53 -14.98
CA ILE A 49 -0.85 -14.58 -14.70
C ILE A 49 -1.27 -15.41 -13.48
N GLY A 50 -1.74 -14.75 -12.40
CA GLY A 50 -2.22 -15.42 -11.20
C GLY A 50 -3.37 -16.39 -11.48
N MET A 51 -4.42 -15.94 -12.19
CA MET A 51 -5.56 -16.79 -12.59
C MET A 51 -5.12 -17.96 -13.46
N PHE A 52 -4.19 -17.74 -14.39
CA PHE A 52 -3.66 -18.81 -15.22
C PHE A 52 -2.96 -19.90 -14.38
N PHE A 53 -2.11 -19.51 -13.44
CA PHE A 53 -1.45 -20.44 -12.53
C PHE A 53 -2.43 -21.14 -11.57
N THR A 54 -3.46 -20.45 -11.07
CA THR A 54 -4.48 -21.06 -10.22
C THR A 54 -5.32 -22.08 -11.00
N ALA A 55 -5.72 -21.76 -12.24
CA ALA A 55 -6.42 -22.70 -13.10
C ALA A 55 -5.55 -23.91 -13.45
N TRP A 56 -4.27 -23.68 -13.74
CA TRP A 56 -3.29 -24.73 -13.99
C TRP A 56 -3.11 -25.64 -12.77
N PHE A 57 -3.03 -25.06 -11.56
CA PHE A 57 -2.99 -25.82 -10.30
C PHE A 57 -4.25 -26.70 -10.12
N PHE A 58 -5.44 -26.15 -10.34
CA PHE A 58 -6.68 -26.93 -10.27
C PHE A 58 -6.72 -28.07 -11.30
N VAL A 59 -6.31 -27.82 -12.54
CA VAL A 59 -6.22 -28.87 -13.56
C VAL A 59 -5.22 -29.96 -13.14
N TYR A 60 -4.04 -29.58 -12.64
CA TYR A 60 -3.05 -30.53 -12.14
C TYR A 60 -3.57 -31.32 -10.93
N GLU A 61 -4.24 -30.68 -9.97
CA GLU A 61 -4.79 -31.36 -8.80
C GLU A 61 -5.89 -32.38 -9.18
N VAL A 62 -6.81 -31.97 -10.07
CA VAL A 62 -7.98 -32.77 -10.49
C VAL A 62 -7.59 -33.91 -11.44
N THR A 63 -6.50 -33.78 -12.19
CA THR A 63 -6.03 -34.83 -13.13
C THR A 63 -4.93 -35.73 -12.57
N SER A 64 -4.30 -35.37 -11.44
CA SER A 64 -3.18 -36.14 -10.87
C SER A 64 -3.69 -37.41 -10.17
N THR A 65 -3.27 -38.57 -10.69
CA THR A 65 -3.60 -39.89 -10.13
C THR A 65 -2.57 -40.33 -9.08
N LYS A 66 -3.01 -41.17 -8.12
CA LYS A 66 -2.38 -41.51 -6.83
C LYS A 66 -0.90 -41.99 -6.85
N TYR A 67 -0.30 -42.27 -8.01
CA TYR A 67 1.01 -42.93 -8.13
C TYR A 67 2.19 -42.05 -8.59
N THR A 68 1.96 -40.80 -9.00
CA THR A 68 3.03 -39.87 -9.45
C THR A 68 2.96 -38.49 -8.78
N ARG A 69 2.35 -38.40 -7.59
CA ARG A 69 2.15 -37.13 -6.88
C ARG A 69 3.45 -36.59 -6.27
N ASP A 70 4.08 -35.65 -6.95
CA ASP A 70 5.10 -34.78 -6.38
C ASP A 70 4.44 -33.60 -5.65
N ILE A 71 4.11 -33.79 -4.37
CA ILE A 71 3.58 -32.73 -3.48
C ILE A 71 4.47 -31.48 -3.51
N TYR A 72 5.78 -31.64 -3.69
CA TYR A 72 6.72 -30.52 -3.80
C TYR A 72 6.47 -29.63 -5.02
N LYS A 73 6.14 -30.19 -6.19
CA LYS A 73 5.82 -29.42 -7.40
C LYS A 73 4.46 -28.72 -7.26
N GLU A 74 3.48 -29.41 -6.68
CA GLU A 74 2.15 -28.89 -6.42
C GLU A 74 2.19 -27.72 -5.41
N LEU A 75 3.01 -27.86 -4.36
CA LEU A 75 3.22 -26.81 -3.37
C LEU A 75 3.96 -25.60 -3.96
N LEU A 76 4.97 -25.84 -4.80
CA LEU A 76 5.68 -24.75 -5.49
C LEU A 76 4.74 -23.94 -6.37
N ILE A 77 3.90 -24.62 -7.17
CA ILE A 77 3.04 -23.93 -8.13
C ILE A 77 1.87 -23.22 -7.43
N SER A 78 1.31 -23.79 -6.36
CA SER A 78 0.29 -23.13 -5.54
C SER A 78 0.85 -21.96 -4.74
N LEU A 79 2.10 -22.05 -4.25
CA LEU A 79 2.77 -20.95 -3.56
C LEU A 79 3.04 -19.78 -4.51
N VAL A 80 3.53 -20.06 -5.72
CA VAL A 80 3.72 -19.05 -6.76
C VAL A 80 2.37 -18.43 -7.16
N ALA A 81 1.35 -19.25 -7.39
CA ALA A 81 0.01 -18.77 -7.73
C ALA A 81 -0.57 -17.84 -6.65
N SER A 82 -0.44 -18.23 -5.37
CA SER A 82 -0.94 -17.46 -4.22
C SER A 82 -0.22 -16.12 -4.06
N LEU A 83 1.09 -16.08 -4.29
CA LEU A 83 1.83 -14.81 -4.30
C LEU A 83 1.32 -13.86 -5.39
N PHE A 84 1.20 -14.33 -6.63
CA PHE A 84 0.71 -13.51 -7.74
C PHE A 84 -0.74 -13.06 -7.54
N MET A 85 -1.63 -13.94 -7.07
CA MET A 85 -3.00 -13.57 -6.73
C MET A 85 -3.08 -12.60 -5.55
N GLY A 86 -2.28 -12.80 -4.50
CA GLY A 86 -2.22 -11.90 -3.35
C GLY A 86 -1.81 -10.49 -3.76
N PHE A 87 -0.71 -10.35 -4.51
CA PHE A 87 -0.30 -9.04 -5.04
C PHE A 87 -1.33 -8.47 -6.02
N GLY A 88 -1.90 -9.28 -6.92
CA GLY A 88 -2.94 -8.84 -7.85
C GLY A 88 -4.16 -8.25 -7.14
N VAL A 89 -4.60 -8.86 -6.03
CA VAL A 89 -5.71 -8.37 -5.22
C VAL A 89 -5.34 -7.08 -4.48
N LEU A 90 -4.13 -6.94 -3.96
CA LEU A 90 -3.67 -5.68 -3.34
C LEU A 90 -3.71 -4.51 -4.34
N PHE A 91 -3.23 -4.72 -5.56
CA PHE A 91 -3.31 -3.71 -6.62
C PHE A 91 -4.74 -3.45 -7.09
N LEU A 92 -5.64 -4.45 -7.04
CA LEU A 92 -7.06 -4.28 -7.32
C LEU A 92 -7.75 -3.40 -6.27
N LEU A 93 -7.47 -3.62 -4.98
CA LEU A 93 -7.99 -2.76 -3.90
C LEU A 93 -7.50 -1.33 -4.04
N LEU A 94 -6.22 -1.16 -4.36
CA LEU A 94 -5.65 0.16 -4.64
C LEU A 94 -6.31 0.82 -5.86
N TRP A 95 -6.63 0.05 -6.90
CA TRP A 95 -7.31 0.52 -8.10
C TRP A 95 -8.77 0.95 -7.83
N VAL A 96 -9.51 0.22 -6.99
CA VAL A 96 -10.90 0.58 -6.63
C VAL A 96 -10.97 1.79 -5.68
N GLY A 97 -9.82 2.30 -5.22
CA GLY A 97 -9.71 3.45 -4.33
C GLY A 97 -9.70 3.11 -2.85
N ILE A 98 -9.54 1.83 -2.50
CA ILE A 98 -9.35 1.37 -1.12
C ILE A 98 -7.84 1.30 -0.86
N TYR A 99 -7.32 2.36 -0.24
CA TYR A 99 -5.93 2.41 0.20
C TYR A 99 -5.80 1.63 1.51
N VAL A 100 -5.04 0.53 1.47
CA VAL A 100 -4.71 -0.31 2.63
C VAL A 100 -3.38 0.07 3.23
#